data_AF-A0A0B3S4B5-F1
#
_entry.id   AF-A0A0B3S4B5-F1
#
_cell.length_a   1.000
_cell.length_b   1.000
_cell.length_c   1.000
_cell.angle_alpha   90.00
_cell.angle_beta   90.00
_cell.angle_gamma   90.00
#
_symmetry.space_group_name_H-M   'P 1'
#
loop_
_entity.id
_entity.type
_entity.pdbx_description
1 polymer ?
#
loop_
_entity_poly.entity_id
_entity_poly.type
_entity_poly.pdbx_seq_one_letter_code
_entity_poly.pdbx_strand_id
1 'polypeptide(L)'
;MRIFALALAGAILGATGAQATGDALVIGNSRYTAVQTLFGAQRVTVAADALREKGFDVSLAQDADAAGMRRAFAEFAAMLDDDGGPVVILLSGAFVHGVGGSYLVPVTGSGRIDEAEVLVQGFPLDAALSILSAYQGRAFLVLGETPTDPDLGLFLSEGLGELDIPQGVTVIRGPAVDVARYAARDLARTGRFVLRAALDYELEVEGYAPHTQVIVRAEDVTGPRDPSEPGRSDPAAFTRAADEAAWRLAQEADSPDGYRAYLDGFPDGQNANAARQRLNALNSEPFYRERRAEEALELTREQRRGIQRALSILGYDTRGIDGIFGDGTRGAIRRWQEDSGLRVTSYLSRDQIVRLQDQSARRAAELEREAEKRRLEREREERAYWRQVERRGEEAGFRDYLQKYPEGQFAEEARRVLQEIDDRRAEQAAGQDRRDWAKAAQANTTSAYRTYLQDWPNGAFRAEAQQRIALLEHDASKVRDAVAARQEEQAMNLNFVARQLAERRLDQLGLKPGKVDGRFDENTRAAIRRYQDSRGLRVSGYLDEQTVVRLLADGIIGLDRD
;
A
#
# COMPACT_ATOMS: atom_id res chain seq x y z
N MET A 1 102.99 -47.14 -10.56
CA MET A 1 102.53 -46.20 -11.61
C MET A 1 101.06 -46.48 -11.85
N ARG A 2 100.06 -45.59 -11.81
CA ARG A 2 99.87 -44.16 -11.52
C ARG A 2 98.37 -44.07 -11.11
N ILE A 3 98.05 -43.62 -9.89
CA ILE A 3 97.44 -42.32 -9.52
C ILE A 3 95.91 -42.24 -9.69
N PHE A 4 95.27 -41.86 -8.57
CA PHE A 4 93.90 -41.37 -8.29
C PHE A 4 93.21 -40.51 -9.36
N ALA A 5 91.87 -40.57 -9.41
CA ALA A 5 90.99 -39.38 -9.31
C ALA A 5 89.51 -39.76 -9.06
N LEU A 6 88.97 -39.26 -7.95
CA LEU A 6 87.53 -39.05 -7.73
C LEU A 6 86.94 -38.16 -8.82
N ALA A 7 85.68 -38.40 -9.20
CA ALA A 7 84.80 -37.37 -9.75
C ALA A 7 83.38 -37.54 -9.20
N LEU A 8 83.09 -36.73 -8.17
CA LEU A 8 81.78 -36.43 -7.59
C LEU A 8 81.43 -35.00 -8.05
N ALA A 9 80.37 -34.82 -8.84
CA ALA A 9 79.66 -33.57 -9.14
C ALA A 9 78.80 -33.87 -10.40
N GLY A 10 77.48 -33.91 -10.37
CA GLY A 10 76.54 -32.93 -9.86
C GLY A 10 75.33 -33.07 -10.77
N ALA A 11 74.37 -33.91 -10.36
CA ALA A 11 73.10 -34.02 -11.07
C ALA A 11 72.34 -32.71 -10.83
N ILE A 12 72.36 -31.83 -11.82
CA ILE A 12 71.44 -30.70 -11.91
C ILE A 12 70.07 -31.34 -12.11
N LEU A 13 69.33 -31.51 -11.02
CA LEU A 13 67.88 -31.63 -11.06
C LEU A 13 67.35 -30.30 -11.59
N GLY A 14 67.26 -30.21 -12.92
CA GLY A 14 66.36 -29.26 -13.55
C GLY A 14 64.96 -29.68 -13.14
N ALA A 15 64.34 -28.94 -12.23
CA ALA A 15 62.91 -28.98 -12.03
C ALA A 15 62.28 -28.57 -13.37
N THR A 16 61.87 -29.54 -14.18
CA THR A 16 60.93 -29.31 -15.25
C THR A 16 59.62 -28.92 -14.58
N GLY A 17 59.36 -27.61 -14.50
CA GLY A 17 58.04 -27.11 -14.14
C GLY A 17 57.01 -27.77 -15.06
N ALA A 18 55.99 -28.37 -14.47
CA ALA A 18 54.83 -28.81 -15.24
C ALA A 18 54.24 -27.55 -15.87
N GLN A 19 54.20 -27.49 -17.20
CA GLN A 19 53.57 -26.39 -17.93
C GLN A 19 52.07 -26.69 -17.97
N ALA A 20 51.25 -25.71 -17.59
CA ALA A 20 49.81 -25.79 -17.69
C ALA A 20 49.38 -25.83 -19.17
N THR A 21 48.22 -26.41 -19.43
CA THR A 21 47.59 -26.40 -20.77
C THR A 21 46.92 -25.05 -21.05
N GLY A 22 46.73 -24.20 -20.03
CA GLY A 22 46.19 -22.85 -20.12
C GLY A 22 45.70 -22.36 -18.76
N ASP A 23 45.28 -21.11 -18.69
CA ASP A 23 44.87 -20.47 -17.44
C ASP A 23 43.37 -20.18 -17.45
N ALA A 24 42.70 -20.42 -16.32
CA ALA A 24 41.30 -20.11 -16.18
C ALA A 24 40.91 -19.40 -14.88
N LEU A 25 40.08 -18.38 -15.00
CA LEU A 25 39.31 -17.81 -13.90
C LEU A 25 37.87 -18.26 -14.01
N VAL A 26 37.33 -18.80 -12.92
CA VAL A 26 35.95 -19.26 -12.86
C VAL A 26 35.26 -18.61 -11.65
N ILE A 27 34.28 -17.74 -11.90
CA ILE A 27 33.46 -17.10 -10.86
C ILE A 27 31.99 -17.45 -11.10
N GLY A 28 31.36 -18.08 -10.11
CA GLY A 28 29.95 -18.47 -10.16
C GLY A 28 29.17 -17.97 -8.96
N ASN A 29 28.30 -16.99 -9.16
CA ASN A 29 27.46 -16.42 -8.12
C ASN A 29 25.99 -16.73 -8.39
N SER A 30 25.28 -17.24 -7.38
CA SER A 30 23.89 -17.68 -7.52
C SER A 30 22.97 -17.31 -6.36
N ARG A 31 23.53 -16.80 -5.26
CA ARG A 31 22.79 -16.42 -4.04
C ARG A 31 22.41 -14.94 -4.03
N TYR A 32 21.64 -14.51 -5.02
CA TYR A 32 21.15 -13.12 -5.07
C TYR A 32 19.80 -12.94 -4.35
N THR A 33 18.97 -13.98 -4.33
CA THR A 33 17.68 -14.01 -3.60
C THR A 33 17.39 -15.40 -3.05
N ALA A 34 16.45 -15.51 -2.11
CA ALA A 34 16.04 -16.77 -1.47
C ALA A 34 15.45 -17.82 -2.45
N VAL A 35 15.04 -17.41 -3.65
CA VAL A 35 14.45 -18.29 -4.68
C VAL A 35 15.52 -18.97 -5.55
N GLN A 36 16.70 -18.37 -5.70
CA GLN A 36 17.79 -18.90 -6.55
C GLN A 36 18.72 -19.88 -5.80
N THR A 37 18.52 -20.05 -4.49
CA THR A 37 19.32 -20.94 -3.61
C THR A 37 19.16 -22.44 -3.90
N LEU A 38 18.20 -22.83 -4.75
CA LEU A 38 17.90 -24.25 -5.01
C LEU A 38 18.63 -24.85 -6.22
N PHE A 39 19.24 -24.08 -7.14
CA PHE A 39 19.73 -24.66 -8.42
C PHE A 39 21.02 -24.07 -9.06
N GLY A 40 21.65 -23.03 -8.52
CA GLY A 40 22.74 -22.32 -9.23
C GLY A 40 24.19 -22.71 -8.89
N ALA A 41 24.52 -22.90 -7.61
CA ALA A 41 25.93 -22.85 -7.18
C ALA A 41 26.77 -24.09 -7.58
N GLN A 42 26.17 -25.27 -7.73
CA GLN A 42 26.90 -26.52 -7.99
C GLN A 42 27.36 -26.72 -9.45
N ARG A 43 26.97 -25.85 -10.40
CA ARG A 43 27.24 -26.06 -11.83
C ARG A 43 28.59 -25.51 -12.31
N VAL A 44 29.09 -24.47 -11.66
CA VAL A 44 30.34 -23.78 -12.05
C VAL A 44 31.58 -24.55 -11.55
N THR A 45 31.48 -25.26 -10.42
CA THR A 45 32.52 -26.18 -9.93
C THR A 45 32.81 -27.30 -10.93
N VAL A 46 31.77 -27.83 -11.59
CA VAL A 46 31.93 -28.89 -12.61
C VAL A 46 32.74 -28.40 -13.81
N ALA A 47 32.54 -27.15 -14.23
CA ALA A 47 33.34 -26.55 -15.31
C ALA A 47 34.81 -26.33 -14.89
N ALA A 48 35.03 -25.85 -13.66
CA ALA A 48 36.39 -25.70 -13.11
C ALA A 48 37.13 -27.05 -13.02
N ASP A 49 36.45 -28.10 -12.56
CA ASP A 49 37.03 -29.43 -12.44
C ASP A 49 37.34 -30.05 -13.81
N ALA A 50 36.45 -29.85 -14.80
CA ALA A 50 36.69 -30.28 -16.18
C ALA A 50 37.91 -29.58 -16.82
N LEU A 51 38.13 -28.31 -16.52
CA LEU A 51 39.32 -27.56 -16.96
C LEU A 51 40.60 -28.09 -16.27
N ARG A 52 40.55 -28.32 -14.95
CA ARG A 52 41.69 -28.90 -14.20
C ARG A 52 42.07 -30.29 -14.68
N GLU A 53 41.09 -31.15 -14.97
CA GLU A 53 41.34 -32.48 -15.56
C GLU A 53 42.05 -32.43 -16.92
N LYS A 54 41.99 -31.28 -17.60
CA LYS A 54 42.66 -31.01 -18.87
C LYS A 54 43.96 -30.23 -18.73
N GLY A 55 44.44 -30.05 -17.50
CA GLY A 55 45.72 -29.42 -17.22
C GLY A 55 45.68 -27.90 -17.16
N PHE A 56 44.50 -27.27 -17.06
CA PHE A 56 44.42 -25.85 -16.79
C PHE A 56 44.75 -25.54 -15.33
N ASP A 57 45.43 -24.43 -15.10
CA ASP A 57 45.51 -23.81 -13.78
C ASP A 57 44.24 -22.95 -13.58
N VAL A 58 43.46 -23.29 -12.55
CA VAL A 58 42.11 -22.75 -12.36
C VAL A 58 41.93 -22.08 -11.00
N SER A 59 41.75 -20.76 -11.03
CA SER A 59 41.27 -19.95 -9.91
C SER A 59 39.74 -19.99 -9.87
N LEU A 60 39.16 -20.39 -8.72
CA LEU A 60 37.72 -20.62 -8.56
C LEU A 60 37.16 -19.79 -7.39
N ALA A 61 36.10 -19.03 -7.65
CA ALA A 61 35.25 -18.41 -6.63
C ALA A 61 33.78 -18.79 -6.83
N GLN A 62 33.11 -19.10 -5.73
CA GLN A 62 31.70 -19.52 -5.73
C GLN A 62 30.92 -18.73 -4.69
N ASP A 63 29.74 -18.23 -5.09
CA ASP A 63 28.87 -17.38 -4.28
C ASP A 63 29.66 -16.31 -3.51
N ALA A 64 30.62 -15.69 -4.20
CA ALA A 64 31.61 -14.83 -3.60
C ALA A 64 31.08 -13.40 -3.44
N ASP A 65 31.40 -12.82 -2.29
CA ASP A 65 31.30 -11.38 -2.10
C ASP A 65 32.36 -10.64 -2.94
N ALA A 66 32.33 -9.31 -2.89
CA ALA A 66 33.26 -8.48 -3.64
C ALA A 66 34.73 -8.74 -3.29
N ALA A 67 35.04 -9.08 -2.04
CA ALA A 67 36.40 -9.40 -1.62
C ALA A 67 36.86 -10.76 -2.16
N GLY A 68 35.96 -11.74 -2.20
CA GLY A 68 36.21 -13.06 -2.76
C GLY A 68 36.46 -13.01 -4.27
N MET A 69 35.63 -12.28 -5.03
CA MET A 69 35.84 -12.11 -6.47
C MET A 69 37.16 -11.41 -6.78
N ARG A 70 37.51 -10.33 -6.05
CA ARG A 70 38.80 -9.65 -6.22
C ARG A 70 39.99 -10.56 -5.90
N ARG A 71 39.88 -11.40 -4.87
CA ARG A 71 40.94 -12.36 -4.51
C ARG A 71 41.16 -13.39 -5.62
N ALA A 72 40.09 -14.01 -6.10
CA ALA A 72 40.19 -14.99 -7.18
C ALA A 72 40.75 -14.39 -8.48
N PHE A 73 40.35 -13.15 -8.81
CA PHE A 73 40.90 -12.42 -9.94
C PHE A 73 42.39 -12.10 -9.76
N ALA A 74 42.82 -11.69 -8.57
CA ALA A 74 44.22 -11.45 -8.26
C ALA A 74 45.07 -12.73 -8.30
N GLU A 75 44.54 -13.85 -7.81
CA GLU A 75 45.17 -15.17 -7.90
C GLU A 75 45.31 -15.60 -9.37
N PHE A 76 44.26 -15.40 -10.19
CA PHE A 76 44.32 -15.63 -11.63
C PHE A 76 45.36 -14.77 -12.31
N ALA A 77 45.38 -13.46 -12.04
CA ALA A 77 46.35 -12.55 -12.65
C ALA A 77 47.81 -12.89 -12.26
N ALA A 78 48.02 -13.52 -11.09
CA ALA A 78 49.35 -13.93 -10.64
C ALA A 78 49.83 -15.25 -11.23
N MET A 79 48.92 -16.10 -11.72
CA MET A 79 49.26 -17.37 -12.39
C MET A 79 49.32 -17.26 -13.92
N LEU A 80 48.89 -16.12 -14.49
CA LEU A 80 48.97 -15.86 -15.92
C LEU A 80 50.42 -15.86 -16.42
N ASP A 81 50.75 -16.86 -17.23
CA ASP A 81 52.05 -17.02 -17.87
C ASP A 81 51.92 -16.84 -19.40
N ASP A 82 53.00 -16.41 -20.08
CA ASP A 82 53.02 -16.29 -21.55
C ASP A 82 53.55 -17.58 -22.20
N ASP A 83 52.89 -18.70 -21.89
CA ASP A 83 53.28 -20.05 -22.33
C ASP A 83 52.65 -20.47 -23.67
N GLY A 84 51.82 -19.60 -24.26
CA GLY A 84 51.10 -19.85 -25.51
C GLY A 84 49.73 -20.52 -25.34
N GLY A 85 49.34 -20.94 -24.13
CA GLY A 85 48.08 -21.60 -23.83
C GLY A 85 46.84 -20.69 -23.86
N PRO A 86 45.62 -21.22 -24.03
CA PRO A 86 44.37 -20.47 -23.92
C PRO A 86 44.18 -19.81 -22.55
N VAL A 87 43.64 -18.59 -22.56
CA VAL A 87 43.24 -17.85 -21.36
C VAL A 87 41.72 -17.74 -21.33
N VAL A 88 41.10 -18.33 -20.31
CA VAL A 88 39.65 -18.46 -20.20
C VAL A 88 39.13 -17.75 -18.94
N ILE A 89 38.20 -16.82 -19.09
CA ILE A 89 37.49 -16.24 -17.96
C ILE A 89 36.02 -16.63 -18.07
N LEU A 90 35.53 -17.44 -17.14
CA LEU A 90 34.13 -17.83 -17.02
C LEU A 90 33.49 -17.10 -15.85
N LEU A 91 32.52 -16.24 -16.15
CA LEU A 91 31.72 -15.51 -15.16
C LEU A 91 30.26 -15.92 -15.30
N SER A 92 29.64 -16.38 -14.22
CA SER A 92 28.23 -16.71 -14.21
C SER A 92 27.54 -16.09 -13.01
N GLY A 93 26.42 -15.41 -13.25
CA GLY A 93 25.63 -14.77 -12.22
C GLY A 93 24.78 -13.61 -12.75
N ALA A 94 24.42 -12.71 -11.85
CA ALA A 94 23.66 -11.51 -12.13
C ALA A 94 24.58 -10.43 -12.72
N PHE A 95 24.21 -9.90 -13.89
CA PHE A 95 24.92 -8.79 -14.53
C PHE A 95 24.06 -7.56 -14.61
N VAL A 96 24.70 -6.41 -14.47
CA VAL A 96 24.09 -5.10 -14.64
C VAL A 96 25.05 -4.18 -15.38
N HIS A 97 24.53 -3.20 -16.08
CA HIS A 97 25.33 -2.23 -16.83
C HIS A 97 24.86 -0.80 -16.55
N GLY A 98 25.77 0.15 -16.69
CA GLY A 98 25.49 1.58 -16.52
C GLY A 98 26.54 2.42 -17.22
N VAL A 99 26.63 3.70 -16.85
CA VAL A 99 27.58 4.64 -17.47
C VAL A 99 29.05 4.21 -17.33
N GLY A 100 29.38 3.45 -16.28
CA GLY A 100 30.73 2.97 -16.00
C GLY A 100 31.08 1.61 -16.61
N GLY A 101 30.23 1.06 -17.49
CA GLY A 101 30.39 -0.27 -18.08
C GLY A 101 29.55 -1.33 -17.38
N SER A 102 29.94 -2.59 -17.55
CA SER A 102 29.17 -3.76 -17.11
C SER A 102 29.83 -4.46 -15.93
N TYR A 103 29.01 -4.91 -14.98
CA TYR A 103 29.47 -5.45 -13.71
C TYR A 103 28.81 -6.80 -13.41
N LEU A 104 29.59 -7.75 -12.88
CA LEU A 104 29.07 -8.93 -12.20
C LEU A 104 28.75 -8.55 -10.75
N VAL A 105 27.52 -8.83 -10.32
CA VAL A 105 27.02 -8.48 -8.98
C VAL A 105 27.62 -9.43 -7.93
N PRO A 106 28.15 -8.92 -6.80
CA PRO A 106 28.63 -9.74 -5.68
C PRO A 106 27.48 -10.39 -4.92
N VAL A 107 27.74 -11.50 -4.23
CA VAL A 107 26.79 -12.04 -3.25
C VAL A 107 26.84 -11.18 -1.97
N THR A 108 25.72 -10.53 -1.64
CA THR A 108 25.58 -9.71 -0.42
C THR A 108 24.70 -10.42 0.61
N GLY A 109 24.99 -10.23 1.90
CA GLY A 109 24.25 -10.90 2.98
C GLY A 109 22.81 -10.39 3.19
N SER A 110 22.45 -9.27 2.56
CA SER A 110 21.15 -8.59 2.71
C SER A 110 20.10 -9.05 1.68
N GLY A 111 20.50 -9.74 0.60
CA GLY A 111 19.61 -10.21 -0.46
C GLY A 111 18.94 -9.09 -1.27
N ARG A 112 19.40 -7.84 -1.13
CA ARG A 112 19.00 -6.68 -1.94
C ARG A 112 20.24 -6.19 -2.70
N ILE A 113 20.07 -5.93 -3.99
CA ILE A 113 21.11 -5.32 -4.82
C ILE A 113 21.02 -3.82 -4.59
N ASP A 114 22.01 -3.22 -3.93
CA ASP A 114 22.12 -1.77 -3.74
C ASP A 114 22.93 -1.16 -4.89
N GLU A 115 22.35 -0.18 -5.58
CA GLU A 115 22.96 0.53 -6.70
C GLU A 115 24.35 1.10 -6.37
N ALA A 116 24.51 1.74 -5.21
CA ALA A 116 25.78 2.32 -4.80
C ALA A 116 26.80 1.23 -4.43
N GLU A 117 26.33 0.10 -3.91
CA GLU A 117 27.17 -1.04 -3.58
C GLU A 117 27.70 -1.71 -4.85
N VAL A 118 26.87 -1.92 -5.88
CA VAL A 118 27.33 -2.47 -7.15
C VAL A 118 28.33 -1.55 -7.85
N LEU A 119 28.07 -0.23 -7.89
CA LEU A 119 28.98 0.71 -8.54
C LEU A 119 30.37 0.76 -7.88
N VAL A 120 30.46 0.46 -6.58
CA VAL A 120 31.74 0.48 -5.82
C VAL A 120 32.36 -0.92 -5.69
N GLN A 121 31.56 -1.97 -5.62
CA GLN A 121 31.98 -3.32 -5.22
C GLN A 121 31.68 -4.40 -6.27
N GLY A 122 30.94 -4.08 -7.33
CA GLY A 122 30.74 -4.94 -8.48
C GLY A 122 32.06 -5.31 -9.14
N PHE A 123 32.13 -6.50 -9.74
CA PHE A 123 33.30 -6.92 -10.49
C PHE A 123 33.21 -6.37 -11.93
N PRO A 124 34.06 -5.40 -12.32
CA PRO A 124 33.96 -4.76 -13.64
C PRO A 124 34.44 -5.71 -14.75
N LEU A 125 33.60 -5.93 -15.76
CA LEU A 125 33.96 -6.78 -16.90
C LEU A 125 35.10 -6.20 -17.73
N ASP A 126 35.23 -4.87 -17.74
CA ASP A 126 36.34 -4.18 -18.40
C ASP A 126 37.71 -4.60 -17.86
N ALA A 127 37.80 -4.98 -16.57
CA ALA A 127 39.04 -5.51 -16.01
C ALA A 127 39.38 -6.89 -16.60
N ALA A 128 38.38 -7.76 -16.78
CA ALA A 128 38.55 -9.06 -17.43
C ALA A 128 38.91 -8.89 -18.91
N LEU A 129 38.19 -8.04 -19.64
CA LEU A 129 38.48 -7.73 -21.05
C LEU A 129 39.86 -7.09 -21.24
N SER A 130 40.30 -6.23 -20.31
CA SER A 130 41.63 -5.63 -20.33
C SER A 130 42.73 -6.68 -20.24
N ILE A 131 42.61 -7.66 -19.34
CA ILE A 131 43.55 -8.78 -19.25
C ILE A 131 43.51 -9.61 -20.53
N LEU A 132 42.32 -9.97 -21.00
CA LEU A 132 42.13 -10.80 -22.19
C LEU A 132 42.68 -10.15 -23.47
N SER A 133 42.72 -8.81 -23.53
CA SER A 133 43.27 -8.07 -24.68
C SER A 133 44.75 -8.36 -24.97
N ALA A 134 45.50 -8.81 -23.96
CA ALA A 134 46.90 -9.21 -24.10
C ALA A 134 47.09 -10.59 -24.78
N TYR A 135 46.03 -11.40 -24.87
CA TYR A 135 46.06 -12.81 -25.32
C TYR A 135 45.28 -13.02 -26.62
N GLN A 136 45.51 -12.15 -27.60
CA GLN A 136 44.74 -12.12 -28.86
C GLN A 136 44.74 -13.48 -29.58
N GLY A 137 43.56 -13.93 -29.98
CA GLY A 137 43.34 -15.19 -30.69
C GLY A 137 43.26 -16.44 -29.81
N ARG A 138 43.58 -16.32 -28.52
CA ARG A 138 43.50 -17.39 -27.50
C ARG A 138 42.81 -16.95 -26.21
N ALA A 139 42.13 -15.80 -26.24
CA ALA A 139 41.40 -15.21 -25.12
C ALA A 139 39.89 -15.47 -25.23
N PHE A 140 39.30 -16.08 -24.20
CA PHE A 140 37.89 -16.46 -24.17
C PHE A 140 37.21 -15.92 -22.92
N LEU A 141 36.21 -15.06 -23.10
CA LEU A 141 35.29 -14.63 -22.04
C LEU A 141 33.97 -15.37 -22.19
N VAL A 142 33.54 -16.07 -21.13
CA VAL A 142 32.34 -16.90 -21.13
C VAL A 142 31.39 -16.36 -20.05
N LEU A 143 30.22 -15.87 -20.44
CA LEU A 143 29.29 -15.11 -19.61
C LEU A 143 27.94 -15.82 -19.47
N GLY A 144 27.65 -16.35 -18.29
CA GLY A 144 26.39 -17.03 -17.97
C GLY A 144 25.42 -16.12 -17.21
N GLU A 145 24.44 -15.55 -17.89
CA GLU A 145 23.52 -14.56 -17.34
C GLU A 145 22.40 -15.20 -16.51
N THR A 146 22.18 -14.67 -15.30
CA THR A 146 21.04 -15.01 -14.42
C THR A 146 20.14 -13.79 -14.27
N PRO A 147 18.80 -13.94 -14.34
CA PRO A 147 17.88 -12.82 -14.17
C PRO A 147 18.07 -12.10 -12.82
N THR A 148 17.94 -10.77 -12.83
CA THR A 148 18.02 -9.92 -11.63
C THR A 148 16.66 -9.32 -11.27
N ASP A 149 16.60 -8.65 -10.11
CA ASP A 149 15.40 -7.92 -9.69
C ASP A 149 15.31 -6.59 -10.47
N PRO A 150 14.13 -6.17 -10.97
CA PRO A 150 13.96 -4.91 -11.69
C PRO A 150 14.25 -3.62 -10.89
N ASP A 151 14.41 -3.67 -9.56
CA ASP A 151 14.69 -2.47 -8.72
C ASP A 151 16.20 -2.15 -8.60
N LEU A 152 16.85 -1.84 -9.72
CA LEU A 152 18.31 -1.60 -9.81
C LEU A 152 18.75 -0.13 -9.63
N GLY A 153 17.82 0.80 -9.34
CA GLY A 153 18.10 2.23 -9.18
C GLY A 153 18.00 3.03 -10.48
N LEU A 154 18.65 4.20 -10.55
CA LEU A 154 18.51 5.17 -11.67
C LEU A 154 19.63 5.08 -12.73
N PHE A 155 20.79 4.52 -12.36
CA PHE A 155 22.03 4.54 -13.14
C PHE A 155 22.45 3.14 -13.62
N LEU A 156 21.77 2.08 -13.15
CA LEU A 156 22.01 0.69 -13.54
C LEU A 156 20.80 0.11 -14.26
N SER A 157 21.06 -0.73 -15.25
CA SER A 157 20.09 -1.49 -16.02
C SER A 157 20.44 -2.97 -15.98
N GLU A 158 19.43 -3.84 -16.07
CA GLU A 158 19.62 -5.30 -16.05
C GLU A 158 20.40 -5.78 -17.29
N GLY A 159 21.25 -6.79 -17.08
CA GLY A 159 21.99 -7.47 -18.14
C GLY A 159 23.34 -6.82 -18.44
N LEU A 160 24.04 -7.41 -19.40
CA LEU A 160 25.42 -7.04 -19.78
C LEU A 160 25.55 -5.76 -20.60
N GLY A 161 24.46 -5.22 -21.17
CA GLY A 161 24.54 -4.09 -22.09
C GLY A 161 25.38 -4.38 -23.34
N GLU A 162 25.91 -3.32 -23.96
CA GLU A 162 26.90 -3.40 -25.04
C GLU A 162 28.31 -3.51 -24.44
N LEU A 163 29.12 -4.45 -24.93
CA LEU A 163 30.48 -4.68 -24.46
C LEU A 163 31.49 -4.16 -25.49
N ASP A 164 32.47 -3.39 -25.02
CA ASP A 164 33.60 -2.95 -25.84
C ASP A 164 34.65 -4.08 -25.97
N ILE A 165 34.36 -5.06 -26.82
CA ILE A 165 35.19 -6.27 -26.96
C ILE A 165 36.52 -5.94 -27.67
N PRO A 166 37.69 -6.16 -27.03
CA PRO A 166 38.99 -5.92 -27.66
C PRO A 166 39.24 -6.85 -28.86
N GLN A 167 40.04 -6.37 -29.80
CA GLN A 167 40.45 -7.17 -30.97
C GLN A 167 41.14 -8.46 -30.52
N GLY A 168 40.73 -9.59 -31.10
CA GLY A 168 41.29 -10.91 -30.78
C GLY A 168 40.68 -11.61 -29.57
N VAL A 169 39.70 -11.01 -28.88
CA VAL A 169 38.96 -11.66 -27.77
C VAL A 169 37.67 -12.28 -28.28
N THR A 170 37.38 -13.52 -27.87
CA THR A 170 36.10 -14.19 -28.12
C THR A 170 35.22 -14.07 -26.90
N VAL A 171 33.99 -13.57 -27.06
CA VAL A 171 32.98 -13.55 -26.00
C VAL A 171 31.90 -14.57 -26.34
N ILE A 172 31.56 -15.43 -25.39
CA ILE A 172 30.46 -16.40 -25.48
C ILE A 172 29.47 -16.07 -24.37
N ARG A 173 28.22 -15.77 -24.70
CA ARG A 173 27.21 -15.37 -23.72
C ARG A 173 25.88 -16.08 -23.91
N GLY A 174 25.10 -16.19 -22.84
CA GLY A 174 23.76 -16.75 -22.86
C GLY A 174 23.25 -17.07 -21.45
N PRO A 175 22.11 -17.77 -21.32
CA PRO A 175 21.58 -18.15 -20.02
C PRO A 175 22.59 -18.97 -19.20
N ALA A 176 22.71 -18.68 -17.90
CA ALA A 176 23.69 -19.33 -17.01
C ALA A 176 23.63 -20.87 -17.04
N VAL A 177 22.43 -21.44 -17.19
CA VAL A 177 22.22 -22.89 -17.27
C VAL A 177 22.90 -23.49 -18.50
N ASP A 178 22.82 -22.80 -19.64
CA ASP A 178 23.32 -23.28 -20.93
C ASP A 178 24.83 -23.09 -21.03
N VAL A 179 25.31 -21.95 -20.56
CA VAL A 179 26.74 -21.67 -20.42
C VAL A 179 27.41 -22.69 -19.51
N ALA A 180 26.79 -23.06 -18.39
CA ALA A 180 27.35 -24.08 -17.51
C ALA A 180 27.39 -25.47 -18.16
N ARG A 181 26.38 -25.84 -18.97
CA ARG A 181 26.38 -27.11 -19.73
C ARG A 181 27.47 -27.13 -20.80
N TYR A 182 27.62 -26.03 -21.55
CA TYR A 182 28.69 -25.83 -22.52
C TYR A 182 30.07 -25.91 -21.86
N ALA A 183 30.25 -25.22 -20.74
CA ALA A 183 31.49 -25.17 -19.98
C ALA A 183 31.91 -26.55 -19.46
N ALA A 184 30.98 -27.32 -18.91
CA ALA A 184 31.25 -28.64 -18.37
C ALA A 184 31.57 -29.70 -19.43
N ARG A 185 31.05 -29.55 -20.66
CA ARG A 185 31.08 -30.64 -21.67
C ARG A 185 31.99 -30.38 -22.85
N ASP A 186 32.09 -29.13 -23.31
CA ASP A 186 32.70 -28.80 -24.59
C ASP A 186 33.80 -27.73 -24.50
N LEU A 187 33.82 -26.89 -23.46
CA LEU A 187 34.84 -25.84 -23.29
C LEU A 187 36.26 -26.41 -23.14
N ALA A 188 36.42 -27.47 -22.35
CA ALA A 188 37.70 -28.15 -22.13
C ALA A 188 37.96 -29.28 -23.15
N ARG A 189 37.11 -29.42 -24.18
CA ARG A 189 37.18 -30.52 -25.13
C ARG A 189 38.16 -30.21 -26.25
N THR A 190 39.23 -31.01 -26.34
CA THR A 190 40.27 -30.86 -27.36
C THR A 190 39.70 -30.89 -28.77
N GLY A 191 40.06 -29.90 -29.59
CA GLY A 191 39.71 -29.83 -31.02
C GLY A 191 38.24 -29.49 -31.31
N ARG A 192 37.46 -29.05 -30.31
CA ARG A 192 36.06 -28.65 -30.53
C ARG A 192 35.99 -27.19 -31.01
N PHE A 193 35.37 -26.98 -32.18
CA PHE A 193 35.18 -25.62 -32.72
C PHE A 193 34.20 -24.80 -31.89
N VAL A 194 34.63 -23.61 -31.46
CA VAL A 194 33.92 -22.72 -30.53
C VAL A 194 32.54 -22.32 -31.07
N LEU A 195 32.48 -21.76 -32.28
CA LEU A 195 31.20 -21.34 -32.89
C LEU A 195 30.20 -22.49 -33.00
N ARG A 196 30.66 -23.68 -33.41
CA ARG A 196 29.78 -24.84 -33.58
C ARG A 196 29.32 -25.40 -32.24
N ALA A 197 30.17 -25.34 -31.22
CA ALA A 197 29.80 -25.80 -29.90
C ALA A 197 28.84 -24.81 -29.22
N ALA A 198 29.05 -23.50 -29.34
CA ALA A 198 28.14 -22.48 -28.82
C ALA A 198 26.72 -22.60 -29.41
N LEU A 199 26.60 -22.84 -30.72
CA LEU A 199 25.31 -23.03 -31.40
C LEU A 199 24.52 -24.24 -30.86
N ASP A 200 25.19 -25.32 -30.45
CA ASP A 200 24.51 -26.51 -29.90
C ASP A 200 23.81 -26.23 -28.55
N TYR A 201 24.19 -25.13 -27.88
CA TYR A 201 23.62 -24.67 -26.61
C TYR A 201 22.88 -23.33 -26.74
N GLU A 202 22.59 -22.88 -27.98
CA GLU A 202 21.91 -21.61 -28.26
C GLU A 202 22.64 -20.38 -27.67
N LEU A 203 23.97 -20.45 -27.58
CA LEU A 203 24.82 -19.37 -27.06
C LEU A 203 25.22 -18.39 -28.17
N GLU A 204 25.29 -17.11 -27.81
CA GLU A 204 25.76 -16.05 -28.69
C GLU A 204 27.29 -15.95 -28.61
N VAL A 205 27.92 -15.69 -29.76
CA VAL A 205 29.37 -15.52 -29.86
C VAL A 205 29.66 -14.18 -30.52
N GLU A 206 30.43 -13.35 -29.82
CA GLU A 206 30.79 -11.99 -30.23
C GLU A 206 32.32 -11.80 -30.25
N GLY A 207 32.78 -10.77 -30.95
CA GLY A 207 34.20 -10.45 -31.08
C GLY A 207 34.95 -11.33 -32.10
N TYR A 208 36.15 -11.77 -31.76
CA TYR A 208 37.00 -12.59 -32.62
C TYR A 208 36.54 -14.06 -32.58
N ALA A 209 35.82 -14.52 -33.59
CA ALA A 209 35.30 -15.89 -33.65
C ALA A 209 35.44 -16.53 -35.04
N PRO A 210 36.65 -16.91 -35.50
CA PRO A 210 36.79 -17.64 -36.76
C PRO A 210 36.20 -19.06 -36.67
N HIS A 211 35.68 -19.58 -37.79
CA HIS A 211 35.02 -20.90 -37.86
C HIS A 211 35.89 -22.09 -37.41
N THR A 212 37.22 -21.92 -37.44
CA THR A 212 38.19 -22.94 -37.04
C THR A 212 38.73 -22.75 -35.62
N GLN A 213 38.23 -21.78 -34.87
CA GLN A 213 38.71 -21.51 -33.52
C GLN A 213 38.38 -22.66 -32.59
N VAL A 214 39.36 -23.10 -31.80
CA VAL A 214 39.23 -24.09 -30.73
C VAL A 214 39.87 -23.51 -29.47
N ILE A 215 39.37 -23.90 -28.29
CA ILE A 215 39.92 -23.45 -27.00
C ILE A 215 41.15 -24.29 -26.63
N VAL A 216 40.98 -25.62 -26.61
CA VAL A 216 42.08 -26.55 -26.32
C VAL A 216 42.55 -27.19 -27.63
N ARG A 217 43.77 -26.90 -28.06
CA ARG A 217 44.37 -27.56 -29.23
C ARG A 217 45.03 -28.86 -28.81
N ALA A 218 45.23 -29.76 -29.78
CA ALA A 218 45.92 -31.02 -29.53
C ALA A 218 47.41 -30.83 -29.15
N GLU A 219 47.99 -29.68 -29.51
CA GLU A 219 49.35 -29.27 -29.18
C GLU A 219 49.51 -28.71 -27.76
N ASP A 220 48.41 -28.25 -27.13
CA ASP A 220 48.42 -27.64 -25.79
C ASP A 220 48.30 -28.69 -24.66
N VAL A 221 47.96 -29.94 -25.00
CA VAL A 221 47.77 -31.03 -24.02
C VAL A 221 49.13 -31.64 -23.65
N THR A 222 49.61 -31.40 -22.43
CA THR A 222 50.81 -32.08 -21.93
C THR A 222 50.55 -33.57 -21.74
N GLY A 223 51.50 -34.41 -22.20
CA GLY A 223 51.34 -35.87 -22.24
C GLY A 223 51.15 -36.51 -20.86
N PRO A 224 50.55 -37.73 -20.79
CA PRO A 224 50.31 -38.41 -19.52
C PRO A 224 51.62 -38.74 -18.80
N ARG A 225 51.62 -38.65 -17.46
CA ARG A 225 52.66 -39.25 -16.60
C ARG A 225 52.91 -40.72 -17.00
N ASP A 226 54.19 -41.10 -17.06
CA ASP A 226 54.69 -42.43 -17.44
C ASP A 226 54.07 -43.57 -16.58
N PRO A 227 53.52 -44.64 -17.20
CA PRO A 227 52.84 -45.71 -16.50
C PRO A 227 53.83 -46.81 -16.11
N SER A 228 54.22 -46.86 -14.83
CA SER A 228 54.67 -48.12 -14.24
C SER A 228 53.45 -48.82 -13.64
N GLU A 229 53.08 -49.94 -14.27
CA GLU A 229 52.16 -51.02 -13.86
C GLU A 229 50.82 -51.12 -14.63
N PRO A 230 50.48 -52.32 -15.14
CA PRO A 230 49.36 -52.51 -16.05
C PRO A 230 48.02 -52.50 -15.31
N GLY A 231 47.34 -51.36 -15.35
CA GLY A 231 45.95 -51.25 -14.90
C GLY A 231 44.99 -51.87 -15.91
N ARG A 232 44.54 -53.10 -15.63
CA ARG A 232 43.28 -53.63 -16.18
C ARG A 232 42.22 -52.52 -16.09
N SER A 233 41.43 -52.32 -17.15
CA SER A 233 40.17 -51.59 -17.02
C SER A 233 39.37 -52.24 -15.90
N ASP A 234 39.38 -51.59 -14.73
CA ASP A 234 38.65 -52.06 -13.56
C ASP A 234 37.16 -51.94 -13.90
N PRO A 235 36.43 -53.06 -14.10
CA PRO A 235 35.00 -53.00 -14.35
C PRO A 235 34.29 -52.22 -13.24
N ALA A 236 34.84 -52.22 -12.02
CA ALA A 236 34.32 -51.46 -10.91
C ALA A 236 34.53 -49.94 -11.05
N ALA A 237 35.52 -49.45 -11.81
CA ALA A 237 35.68 -48.00 -12.05
C ALA A 237 34.63 -47.47 -13.04
N PHE A 238 34.34 -48.24 -14.10
CA PHE A 238 33.25 -47.92 -15.04
C PHE A 238 31.87 -48.00 -14.36
N THR A 239 31.64 -49.05 -13.54
CA THR A 239 30.41 -49.17 -12.75
C THR A 239 30.29 -48.05 -11.72
N ARG A 240 31.38 -47.57 -11.11
CA ARG A 240 31.37 -46.43 -10.18
C ARG A 240 31.00 -45.11 -10.86
N ALA A 241 31.57 -44.82 -12.04
CA ALA A 241 31.22 -43.63 -12.80
C ALA A 241 29.74 -43.65 -13.29
N ALA A 242 29.25 -44.83 -13.68
CA ALA A 242 27.86 -45.02 -14.07
C ALA A 242 26.88 -44.91 -12.87
N ASP A 243 27.27 -45.44 -11.71
CA ASP A 243 26.56 -45.31 -10.43
C ASP A 243 26.44 -43.85 -10.01
N GLU A 244 27.55 -43.09 -10.03
CA GLU A 244 27.55 -41.64 -9.73
C GLU A 244 26.70 -40.81 -10.70
N ALA A 245 26.70 -41.16 -11.99
CA ALA A 245 25.85 -40.50 -12.97
C ALA A 245 24.36 -40.79 -12.72
N ALA A 246 23.99 -42.04 -12.47
CA ALA A 246 22.61 -42.41 -12.16
C ALA A 246 22.14 -41.83 -10.82
N TRP A 247 23.02 -41.74 -9.82
CA TRP A 247 22.73 -41.09 -8.54
C TRP A 247 22.49 -39.60 -8.69
N ARG A 248 23.27 -38.89 -9.53
CA ARG A 248 23.01 -37.48 -9.87
C ARG A 248 21.64 -37.30 -10.52
N LEU A 249 21.29 -38.13 -11.49
CA LEU A 249 19.97 -38.08 -12.14
C LEU A 249 18.83 -38.34 -11.15
N ALA A 250 19.00 -39.27 -10.20
CA ALA A 250 18.01 -39.54 -9.16
C ALA A 250 17.84 -38.35 -8.19
N GLN A 251 18.94 -37.68 -7.82
CA GLN A 251 18.92 -36.47 -7.00
C GLN A 251 18.30 -35.28 -7.74
N GLU A 252 18.62 -35.09 -9.03
CA GLU A 252 18.03 -34.04 -9.87
C GLU A 252 16.51 -34.24 -10.02
N ALA A 253 16.06 -35.48 -10.18
CA ALA A 253 14.64 -35.80 -10.29
C ALA A 253 13.89 -35.69 -8.94
N ASP A 254 14.60 -35.88 -7.82
CA ASP A 254 14.12 -35.96 -6.43
C ASP A 254 12.71 -36.57 -6.29
N SER A 255 12.53 -37.72 -6.93
CA SER A 255 11.23 -38.38 -7.04
C SER A 255 11.32 -39.87 -6.71
N PRO A 256 10.23 -40.48 -6.19
CA PRO A 256 10.21 -41.90 -5.93
C PRO A 256 10.58 -42.75 -7.14
N ASP A 257 10.22 -42.31 -8.35
CA ASP A 257 10.54 -43.05 -9.59
C ASP A 257 12.00 -42.88 -9.99
N GLY A 258 12.60 -41.70 -9.80
CA GLY A 258 14.03 -41.49 -10.00
C GLY A 258 14.91 -42.33 -9.07
N TYR A 259 14.57 -42.37 -7.77
CA TYR A 259 15.30 -43.21 -6.82
C TYR A 259 15.04 -44.71 -7.00
N ARG A 260 13.85 -45.14 -7.46
CA ARG A 260 13.60 -46.53 -7.87
C ARG A 260 14.43 -46.93 -9.08
N ALA A 261 14.43 -46.11 -10.13
CA ALA A 261 15.23 -46.35 -11.33
C ALA A 261 16.74 -46.47 -11.01
N TYR A 262 17.23 -45.65 -10.08
CA TYR A 262 18.60 -45.77 -9.58
C TYR A 262 18.84 -47.10 -8.83
N LEU A 263 17.94 -47.48 -7.92
CA LEU A 263 18.05 -48.73 -7.16
C LEU A 263 17.91 -49.99 -8.03
N ASP A 264 17.13 -49.92 -9.13
CA ASP A 264 16.98 -51.00 -10.09
C ASP A 264 18.26 -51.19 -10.94
N GLY A 265 18.94 -50.10 -11.29
CA GLY A 265 20.20 -50.13 -12.03
C GLY A 265 21.44 -50.43 -11.16
N PHE A 266 21.42 -50.00 -9.90
CA PHE A 266 22.55 -50.08 -8.96
C PHE A 266 22.11 -50.52 -7.56
N PRO A 267 21.60 -51.77 -7.40
CA PRO A 267 21.05 -52.24 -6.13
C PRO A 267 22.07 -52.29 -4.97
N ASP A 268 23.36 -52.49 -5.29
CA ASP A 268 24.47 -52.47 -4.34
C ASP A 268 25.44 -51.30 -4.58
N GLY A 269 24.98 -50.24 -5.26
CA GLY A 269 25.76 -49.03 -5.53
C GLY A 269 26.18 -48.27 -4.26
N GLN A 270 27.19 -47.42 -4.36
CA GLN A 270 27.72 -46.65 -3.22
C GLN A 270 26.63 -45.78 -2.56
N ASN A 271 25.69 -45.28 -3.35
CA ASN A 271 24.59 -44.44 -2.88
C ASN A 271 23.27 -45.22 -2.70
N ALA A 272 23.26 -46.56 -2.82
CA ALA A 272 22.05 -47.37 -2.69
C ALA A 272 21.36 -47.20 -1.33
N ASN A 273 22.13 -47.09 -0.25
CA ASN A 273 21.57 -46.84 1.09
C ASN A 273 20.98 -45.43 1.23
N ALA A 274 21.67 -44.41 0.67
CA ALA A 274 21.17 -43.04 0.64
C ALA A 274 19.89 -42.93 -0.20
N ALA A 275 19.84 -43.59 -1.37
CA ALA A 275 18.67 -43.67 -2.23
C ALA A 275 17.50 -44.38 -1.55
N ARG A 276 17.73 -45.50 -0.84
CA ARG A 276 16.68 -46.17 -0.04
C ARG A 276 16.16 -45.28 1.08
N GLN A 277 17.04 -44.59 1.80
CA GLN A 277 16.65 -43.65 2.86
C GLN A 277 15.84 -42.48 2.28
N ARG A 278 16.26 -41.90 1.16
CA ARG A 278 15.55 -40.80 0.50
C ARG A 278 14.22 -41.25 -0.09
N LEU A 279 14.18 -42.40 -0.75
CA LEU A 279 12.94 -43.02 -1.24
C LEU A 279 11.98 -43.32 -0.08
N ASN A 280 12.47 -43.83 1.05
CA ASN A 280 11.66 -44.04 2.24
C ASN A 280 11.18 -42.72 2.82
N ALA A 281 12.02 -41.68 2.89
CA ALA A 281 11.61 -40.35 3.34
C ALA A 281 10.49 -39.78 2.46
N LEU A 282 10.64 -39.85 1.13
CA LEU A 282 9.63 -39.38 0.16
C LEU A 282 8.35 -40.22 0.18
N ASN A 283 8.45 -41.53 0.42
CA ASN A 283 7.27 -42.39 0.60
C ASN A 283 6.62 -42.21 1.98
N SER A 284 7.39 -41.77 2.99
CA SER A 284 6.92 -41.50 4.34
C SER A 284 6.28 -40.12 4.49
N GLU A 285 6.58 -39.17 3.59
CA GLU A 285 5.85 -37.91 3.46
C GLU A 285 4.40 -38.22 3.05
N PRO A 286 3.41 -37.98 3.92
CA PRO A 286 2.03 -38.28 3.60
C PRO A 286 1.59 -37.45 2.39
N PHE A 287 0.98 -38.12 1.41
CA PHE A 287 0.38 -37.49 0.22
C PHE A 287 1.37 -36.76 -0.72
N TYR A 288 2.66 -37.13 -0.71
CA TYR A 288 3.68 -36.59 -1.62
C TYR A 288 3.23 -36.62 -3.10
N ARG A 289 2.66 -37.74 -3.55
CA ARG A 289 2.21 -37.90 -4.94
C ARG A 289 1.11 -36.90 -5.29
N GLU A 290 0.18 -36.66 -4.38
CA GLU A 290 -0.91 -35.71 -4.57
C GLU A 290 -0.45 -34.26 -4.55
N ARG A 291 0.51 -33.91 -3.69
CA ARG A 291 1.16 -32.59 -3.71
C ARG A 291 1.81 -32.32 -5.05
N ARG A 292 2.63 -33.25 -5.55
CA ARG A 292 3.30 -33.14 -6.85
C ARG A 292 2.30 -33.07 -8.00
N ALA A 293 1.21 -33.85 -7.94
CA ALA A 293 0.16 -33.79 -8.95
C ALA A 293 -0.55 -32.42 -8.97
N GLU A 294 -0.80 -31.80 -7.81
CA GLU A 294 -1.38 -30.44 -7.72
C GLU A 294 -0.38 -29.38 -8.23
N GLU A 295 0.90 -29.50 -7.88
CA GLU A 295 1.96 -28.60 -8.36
C GLU A 295 2.10 -28.66 -9.89
N ALA A 296 2.02 -29.84 -10.48
CA ALA A 296 2.07 -30.05 -11.93
C ALA A 296 0.86 -29.49 -12.69
N LEU A 297 -0.20 -29.08 -11.99
CA LEU A 297 -1.31 -28.34 -12.62
C LEU A 297 -0.96 -26.88 -12.92
N GLU A 298 0.17 -26.38 -12.38
CA GLU A 298 0.68 -25.02 -12.60
C GLU A 298 -0.38 -23.94 -12.38
N LEU A 299 -1.20 -24.12 -11.33
CA LEU A 299 -2.34 -23.25 -11.07
C LEU A 299 -1.90 -21.80 -10.85
N THR A 300 -2.44 -20.89 -11.68
CA THR A 300 -2.21 -19.46 -11.55
C THR A 300 -2.79 -18.94 -10.24
N ARG A 301 -2.30 -17.77 -9.79
CA ARG A 301 -2.82 -17.12 -8.58
C ARG A 301 -4.33 -16.86 -8.66
N GLU A 302 -4.84 -16.53 -9.84
CA GLU A 302 -6.27 -16.34 -10.08
C GLU A 302 -7.06 -17.65 -9.94
N GLN A 303 -6.58 -18.75 -10.53
CA GLN A 303 -7.20 -20.06 -10.41
C GLN A 303 -7.24 -20.52 -8.94
N ARG A 304 -6.15 -20.29 -8.19
CA ARG A 304 -6.08 -20.57 -6.75
C ARG A 304 -7.09 -19.75 -5.94
N ARG A 305 -7.23 -18.45 -6.24
CA ARG A 305 -8.28 -17.60 -5.65
C ARG A 305 -9.69 -18.10 -6.00
N GLY A 306 -9.89 -18.58 -7.23
CA GLY A 306 -11.14 -19.20 -7.68
C GLY A 306 -11.51 -20.42 -6.84
N ILE A 307 -10.53 -21.31 -6.58
CA ILE A 307 -10.71 -22.48 -5.71
C ILE A 307 -11.03 -22.07 -4.26
N GLN A 308 -10.31 -21.10 -3.70
CA GLN A 308 -10.59 -20.58 -2.35
C GLN A 308 -12.01 -20.00 -2.26
N ARG A 309 -12.44 -19.24 -3.28
CA ARG A 309 -13.81 -18.71 -3.35
C ARG A 309 -14.85 -19.82 -3.43
N ALA A 310 -14.61 -20.85 -4.24
CA ALA A 310 -15.50 -21.99 -4.36
C ALA A 310 -15.67 -22.73 -3.02
N LEU A 311 -14.57 -22.96 -2.30
CA LEU A 311 -14.59 -23.53 -0.94
C LEU A 311 -15.41 -22.67 0.03
N SER A 312 -15.19 -21.36 0.02
CA SER A 312 -15.94 -20.43 0.89
C SER A 312 -17.44 -20.39 0.58
N ILE A 313 -17.83 -20.42 -0.70
CA ILE A 313 -19.25 -20.49 -1.11
C ILE A 313 -19.91 -21.77 -0.60
N LEU A 314 -19.16 -22.87 -0.57
CA LEU A 314 -19.62 -24.16 -0.05
C LEU A 314 -19.57 -24.24 1.49
N GLY A 315 -19.08 -23.21 2.18
CA GLY A 315 -19.05 -23.12 3.65
C GLY A 315 -17.76 -23.61 4.29
N TYR A 316 -16.70 -23.89 3.52
CA TYR A 316 -15.40 -24.29 4.06
C TYR A 316 -14.50 -23.06 4.27
N ASP A 317 -14.18 -22.75 5.53
CA ASP A 317 -13.33 -21.60 5.87
C ASP A 317 -11.88 -21.79 5.43
N THR A 318 -11.45 -20.99 4.44
CA THR A 318 -10.08 -20.94 3.91
C THR A 318 -9.16 -19.96 4.66
N ARG A 319 -9.69 -19.16 5.60
CA ARG A 319 -9.02 -18.03 6.28
C ARG A 319 -8.51 -16.93 5.34
N GLY A 320 -9.23 -16.70 4.24
CA GLY A 320 -8.92 -15.64 3.26
C GLY A 320 -8.92 -16.14 1.82
N ILE A 321 -8.95 -15.19 0.87
CA ILE A 321 -8.88 -15.44 -0.58
C ILE A 321 -7.73 -14.60 -1.15
N ASP A 322 -6.52 -15.13 -1.05
CA ASP A 322 -5.26 -14.45 -1.39
C ASP A 322 -4.52 -15.09 -2.58
N GLY A 323 -4.90 -16.32 -2.94
CA GLY A 323 -4.27 -17.17 -3.95
C GLY A 323 -3.13 -18.04 -3.42
N ILE A 324 -2.93 -18.08 -2.09
CA ILE A 324 -1.87 -18.84 -1.42
C ILE A 324 -2.52 -20.01 -0.66
N PHE A 325 -2.11 -21.24 -0.95
CA PHE A 325 -2.65 -22.43 -0.28
C PHE A 325 -1.89 -22.74 1.01
N GLY A 326 -2.10 -21.91 2.04
CA GLY A 326 -1.63 -22.13 3.39
C GLY A 326 -2.52 -23.07 4.21
N ASP A 327 -2.23 -23.20 5.52
CA ASP A 327 -2.90 -24.14 6.43
C ASP A 327 -4.42 -24.02 6.47
N GLY A 328 -4.96 -22.78 6.38
CA GLY A 328 -6.40 -22.54 6.32
C GLY A 328 -7.05 -23.19 5.10
N THR A 329 -6.46 -22.96 3.91
CA THR A 329 -6.98 -23.54 2.66
C THR A 329 -6.77 -25.05 2.61
N ARG A 330 -5.63 -25.57 3.09
CA ARG A 330 -5.38 -27.02 3.19
C ARG A 330 -6.37 -27.73 4.11
N GLY A 331 -6.74 -27.08 5.21
CA GLY A 331 -7.81 -27.55 6.10
C GLY A 331 -9.19 -27.52 5.45
N ALA A 332 -9.50 -26.47 4.68
CA ALA A 332 -10.76 -26.39 3.92
C ALA A 332 -10.87 -27.49 2.86
N ILE A 333 -9.82 -27.71 2.07
CA ILE A 333 -9.75 -28.80 1.08
C ILE A 333 -9.94 -30.16 1.76
N ARG A 334 -9.29 -30.38 2.92
CA ARG A 334 -9.43 -31.61 3.70
C ARG A 334 -10.88 -31.93 4.03
N ARG A 335 -11.58 -30.96 4.63
CA ARG A 335 -12.99 -31.09 5.03
C ARG A 335 -13.89 -31.31 3.81
N TRP A 336 -13.67 -30.56 2.74
CA TRP A 336 -14.42 -30.74 1.50
C TRP A 336 -14.22 -32.13 0.88
N GLN A 337 -12.99 -32.66 0.91
CA GLN A 337 -12.71 -34.03 0.44
C GLN A 337 -13.42 -35.07 1.30
N GLU A 338 -13.38 -34.91 2.62
CA GLU A 338 -14.07 -35.77 3.59
C GLU A 338 -15.59 -35.79 3.34
N ASP A 339 -16.22 -34.62 3.28
CA ASP A 339 -17.66 -34.47 3.03
C ASP A 339 -18.07 -34.95 1.62
N SER A 340 -17.14 -34.90 0.67
CA SER A 340 -17.36 -35.38 -0.71
C SER A 340 -17.15 -36.89 -0.88
N GLY A 341 -16.77 -37.62 0.18
CA GLY A 341 -16.43 -39.04 0.14
C GLY A 341 -15.18 -39.34 -0.69
N LEU A 342 -14.29 -38.36 -0.82
CA LEU A 342 -13.03 -38.47 -1.57
C LEU A 342 -11.89 -38.87 -0.63
N ARG A 343 -10.79 -39.35 -1.21
CA ARG A 343 -9.55 -39.54 -0.45
C ARG A 343 -9.10 -38.20 0.12
N VAL A 344 -8.92 -38.16 1.45
CA VAL A 344 -8.57 -36.95 2.21
C VAL A 344 -7.06 -36.74 2.19
N THR A 345 -6.58 -35.81 1.35
CA THR A 345 -5.15 -35.56 1.13
C THR A 345 -4.75 -34.09 1.34
N SER A 346 -5.72 -33.16 1.44
CA SER A 346 -5.49 -31.70 1.47
C SER A 346 -4.92 -31.09 0.18
N TYR A 347 -4.76 -31.89 -0.88
CA TYR A 347 -4.31 -31.47 -2.21
C TYR A 347 -5.36 -31.82 -3.27
N LEU A 348 -5.53 -30.96 -4.26
CA LEU A 348 -6.56 -31.11 -5.29
C LEU A 348 -5.99 -31.68 -6.59
N SER A 349 -6.71 -32.64 -7.17
CA SER A 349 -6.53 -33.04 -8.57
C SER A 349 -7.38 -32.19 -9.51
N ARG A 350 -7.10 -32.26 -10.82
CA ARG A 350 -7.88 -31.54 -11.84
C ARG A 350 -9.39 -31.86 -11.78
N ASP A 351 -9.74 -33.14 -11.66
CA ASP A 351 -11.13 -33.58 -11.58
C ASP A 351 -11.82 -33.09 -10.30
N GLN A 352 -11.07 -33.04 -9.19
CA GLN A 352 -11.55 -32.49 -7.94
C GLN A 352 -11.81 -30.98 -8.03
N ILE A 353 -10.96 -30.23 -8.72
CA ILE A 353 -11.16 -28.79 -8.96
C ILE A 353 -12.44 -28.56 -9.77
N VAL A 354 -12.65 -29.32 -10.85
CA VAL A 354 -13.87 -29.22 -11.67
C VAL A 354 -15.11 -29.53 -10.83
N ARG A 355 -15.09 -30.63 -10.07
CA ARG A 355 -16.21 -31.00 -9.18
C ARG A 355 -16.50 -29.93 -8.13
N LEU A 356 -15.46 -29.37 -7.50
CA LEU A 356 -15.57 -28.30 -6.51
C LEU A 356 -16.21 -27.05 -7.14
N GLN A 357 -15.74 -26.66 -8.32
CA GLN A 357 -16.27 -25.49 -9.05
C GLN A 357 -17.75 -25.68 -9.40
N ASP A 358 -18.12 -26.85 -9.95
CA ASP A 358 -19.51 -27.19 -10.27
C ASP A 358 -20.43 -27.17 -9.04
N GLN A 359 -19.96 -27.73 -7.92
CA GLN A 359 -20.70 -27.68 -6.66
C GLN A 359 -20.89 -26.23 -6.19
N SER A 360 -19.82 -25.42 -6.22
CA SER A 360 -19.91 -24.02 -5.79
C SER A 360 -20.83 -23.21 -6.70
N ALA A 361 -20.84 -23.46 -8.01
CA ALA A 361 -21.71 -22.77 -8.96
C ALA A 361 -23.19 -23.07 -8.70
N ARG A 362 -23.51 -24.34 -8.40
CA ARG A 362 -24.87 -24.74 -7.98
C ARG A 362 -25.28 -24.07 -6.68
N ARG A 363 -24.39 -24.05 -5.69
CA ARG A 363 -24.66 -23.41 -4.39
C ARG A 363 -24.81 -21.90 -4.52
N ALA A 364 -23.99 -21.24 -5.34
CA ALA A 364 -24.11 -19.82 -5.62
C ALA A 364 -25.46 -19.47 -6.25
N ALA A 365 -25.90 -20.25 -7.25
CA ALA A 365 -27.20 -20.06 -7.89
C ALA A 365 -28.38 -20.30 -6.91
N GLU A 366 -28.26 -21.24 -5.98
CA GLU A 366 -29.25 -21.47 -4.93
C GLU A 366 -29.32 -20.28 -3.97
N LEU A 367 -28.17 -19.80 -3.47
CA LEU A 367 -28.08 -18.65 -2.57
C LEU A 367 -28.64 -17.37 -3.23
N GLU A 368 -28.39 -17.18 -4.52
CA GLU A 368 -28.95 -16.06 -5.29
C GLU A 368 -30.48 -16.12 -5.35
N ARG A 369 -31.05 -17.30 -5.67
CA ARG A 369 -32.51 -17.49 -5.68
C ARG A 369 -33.13 -17.27 -4.31
N GLU A 370 -32.47 -17.73 -3.24
CA GLU A 370 -32.93 -17.49 -1.87
C GLU A 370 -32.85 -16.02 -1.48
N ALA A 371 -31.78 -15.32 -1.87
CA ALA A 371 -31.60 -13.89 -1.62
C ALA A 371 -32.65 -13.07 -2.37
N GLU A 372 -32.91 -13.42 -3.63
CA GLU A 372 -33.97 -12.83 -4.44
C GLU A 372 -35.35 -13.09 -3.84
N LYS A 373 -35.66 -14.33 -3.45
CA LYS A 373 -36.94 -14.65 -2.80
C LYS A 373 -37.13 -13.84 -1.52
N ARG A 374 -36.11 -13.77 -0.65
CA ARG A 374 -36.14 -12.96 0.58
C ARG A 374 -36.30 -11.48 0.28
N ARG A 375 -35.65 -10.97 -0.77
CA ARG A 375 -35.79 -9.57 -1.22
C ARG A 375 -37.23 -9.28 -1.65
N LEU A 376 -37.78 -10.13 -2.53
CA LEU A 376 -39.16 -10.01 -3.01
C LEU A 376 -40.19 -10.14 -1.87
N GLU A 377 -39.95 -11.01 -0.90
CA GLU A 377 -40.80 -11.14 0.30
C GLU A 377 -40.77 -9.84 1.13
N ARG A 378 -39.59 -9.29 1.42
CA ARG A 378 -39.47 -8.00 2.11
C ARG A 378 -40.14 -6.86 1.34
N GLU A 379 -39.94 -6.77 0.02
CA GLU A 379 -40.59 -5.76 -0.83
C GLU A 379 -42.12 -5.89 -0.81
N ARG A 380 -42.64 -7.13 -0.79
CA ARG A 380 -44.09 -7.39 -0.68
C ARG A 380 -44.64 -6.95 0.68
N GLU A 381 -43.93 -7.28 1.76
CA GLU A 381 -44.29 -6.89 3.13
C GLU A 381 -44.27 -5.38 3.31
N GLU A 382 -43.20 -4.72 2.85
CA GLU A 382 -43.06 -3.27 2.83
C GLU A 382 -44.18 -2.62 2.03
N ARG A 383 -44.47 -3.10 0.82
CA ARG A 383 -45.58 -2.59 0.00
C ARG A 383 -46.95 -2.80 0.63
N ALA A 384 -47.16 -3.92 1.33
CA ALA A 384 -48.40 -4.14 2.06
C ALA A 384 -48.54 -3.14 3.22
N TYR A 385 -47.44 -2.89 3.95
CA TYR A 385 -47.39 -1.94 5.05
C TYR A 385 -47.58 -0.50 4.56
N TRP A 386 -46.91 -0.11 3.47
CA TRP A 386 -47.09 1.20 2.82
C TRP A 386 -48.55 1.45 2.44
N ARG A 387 -49.21 0.50 1.76
CA ARG A 387 -50.64 0.62 1.41
C ARG A 387 -51.55 0.77 2.63
N GLN A 388 -51.15 0.27 3.81
CA GLN A 388 -51.89 0.49 5.05
C GLN A 388 -51.68 1.91 5.58
N VAL A 389 -50.42 2.39 5.59
CA VAL A 389 -50.05 3.74 6.04
C VAL A 389 -50.70 4.80 5.16
N GLU A 390 -50.58 4.66 3.84
CA GLU A 390 -51.16 5.58 2.85
C GLU A 390 -52.68 5.70 2.99
N ARG A 391 -53.39 4.56 3.18
CA ARG A 391 -54.85 4.56 3.38
C ARG A 391 -55.29 5.29 4.66
N ARG A 392 -54.47 5.26 5.72
CA ARG A 392 -54.76 6.01 6.96
C ARG A 392 -54.44 7.49 6.80
N GLY A 393 -53.36 7.82 6.09
CA GLY A 393 -52.94 9.21 5.86
C GLY A 393 -52.50 9.93 7.13
N GLU A 394 -52.13 9.19 8.19
CA GLU A 394 -51.76 9.73 9.49
C GLU A 394 -50.24 9.96 9.59
N GLU A 395 -49.84 11.11 10.14
CA GLU A 395 -48.43 11.49 10.37
C GLU A 395 -47.65 10.43 11.16
N ALA A 396 -48.26 9.87 12.21
CA ALA A 396 -47.64 8.81 13.01
C ALA A 396 -47.32 7.57 12.17
N GLY A 397 -48.22 7.18 11.26
CA GLY A 397 -48.00 6.03 10.37
C GLY A 397 -46.82 6.22 9.42
N PHE A 398 -46.65 7.42 8.85
CA PHE A 398 -45.50 7.73 7.98
C PHE A 398 -44.18 7.79 8.76
N ARG A 399 -44.18 8.28 10.01
CA ARG A 399 -42.98 8.23 10.88
C ARG A 399 -42.61 6.79 11.25
N ASP A 400 -43.58 5.98 11.64
CA ASP A 400 -43.36 4.56 11.95
C ASP A 400 -42.84 3.80 10.74
N TYR A 401 -43.33 4.13 9.54
CA TYR A 401 -42.79 3.61 8.28
C TYR A 401 -41.31 3.94 8.12
N LEU A 402 -40.91 5.20 8.28
CA LEU A 402 -39.51 5.61 8.14
C LEU A 402 -38.59 5.02 9.21
N GLN A 403 -39.12 4.75 10.41
CA GLN A 403 -38.36 4.05 11.45
C GLN A 403 -38.14 2.57 11.09
N LYS A 404 -39.17 1.91 10.54
CA LYS A 404 -39.11 0.49 10.18
C LYS A 404 -38.36 0.23 8.86
N TYR A 405 -38.50 1.13 7.89
CA TYR A 405 -37.93 1.04 6.55
C TYR A 405 -37.23 2.36 6.15
N PRO A 406 -36.10 2.71 6.80
CA PRO A 406 -35.43 3.99 6.59
C PRO A 406 -34.89 4.19 5.16
N GLU A 407 -34.49 3.10 4.51
CA GLU A 407 -34.03 3.04 3.12
C GLU A 407 -35.03 2.30 2.22
N GLY A 408 -36.29 2.21 2.64
CA GLY A 408 -37.34 1.54 1.87
C GLY A 408 -37.69 2.27 0.57
N GLN A 409 -38.32 1.56 -0.37
CA GLN A 409 -38.70 2.09 -1.68
C GLN A 409 -39.67 3.29 -1.60
N PHE A 410 -40.43 3.44 -0.51
CA PHE A 410 -41.32 4.59 -0.29
C PHE A 410 -40.81 5.59 0.76
N ALA A 411 -39.55 5.50 1.19
CA ALA A 411 -39.01 6.40 2.22
C ALA A 411 -39.05 7.87 1.79
N GLU A 412 -38.66 8.17 0.55
CA GLU A 412 -38.72 9.53 0.00
C GLU A 412 -40.15 10.06 -0.08
N GLU A 413 -41.10 9.20 -0.46
CA GLU A 413 -42.51 9.57 -0.51
C GLU A 413 -43.08 9.84 0.88
N ALA A 414 -42.75 9.01 1.88
CA ALA A 414 -43.14 9.23 3.27
C ALA A 414 -42.59 10.55 3.83
N ARG A 415 -41.32 10.88 3.53
CA ARG A 415 -40.69 12.15 3.94
C ARG A 415 -41.41 13.35 3.32
N ARG A 416 -41.72 13.27 2.02
CA ARG A 416 -42.48 14.31 1.31
C ARG A 416 -43.85 14.54 1.94
N VAL A 417 -44.60 13.48 2.24
CA VAL A 417 -45.92 13.61 2.88
C VAL A 417 -45.82 14.22 4.28
N LEU A 418 -44.82 13.83 5.07
CA LEU A 418 -44.59 14.44 6.38
C LEU A 418 -44.29 15.93 6.27
N GLN A 419 -43.43 16.32 5.32
CA GLN A 419 -43.14 17.73 5.06
C GLN A 419 -44.41 18.51 4.70
N GLU A 420 -45.27 17.99 3.83
CA GLU A 420 -46.55 18.62 3.48
C GLU A 420 -47.53 18.75 4.67
N ILE A 421 -47.48 17.81 5.63
CA ILE A 421 -48.27 17.90 6.86
C ILE A 421 -47.72 19.02 7.76
N ASP A 422 -46.40 19.07 7.94
CA ASP A 422 -45.75 20.09 8.76
C ASP A 422 -45.90 21.49 8.16
N ASP A 423 -45.78 21.63 6.83
CA ASP A 423 -46.00 22.88 6.11
C ASP A 423 -47.44 23.38 6.29
N ARG A 424 -48.44 22.49 6.10
CA ARG A 424 -49.87 22.85 6.34
C ARG A 424 -50.12 23.27 7.79
N ARG A 425 -49.51 22.59 8.75
CA ARG A 425 -49.60 22.95 10.18
C ARG A 425 -48.98 24.33 10.44
N ALA A 426 -47.81 24.60 9.88
CA ALA A 426 -47.13 25.88 10.00
C ALA A 426 -47.96 27.03 9.38
N GLU A 427 -48.54 26.81 8.20
CA GLU A 427 -49.44 27.78 7.56
C GLU A 427 -50.70 28.04 8.39
N GLN A 428 -51.31 27.01 8.96
CA GLN A 428 -52.47 27.15 9.84
C GLN A 428 -52.12 27.96 11.10
N ALA A 429 -50.99 27.65 11.75
CA ALA A 429 -50.51 28.39 12.91
C ALA A 429 -50.24 29.86 12.54
N ALA A 430 -49.54 30.14 11.43
CA ALA A 430 -49.30 31.50 10.95
C ALA A 430 -50.61 32.24 10.57
N GLY A 431 -51.63 31.50 10.11
CA GLY A 431 -52.96 32.03 9.84
C GLY A 431 -53.76 32.36 11.10
N GLN A 432 -53.56 31.62 12.20
CA GLN A 432 -54.17 31.90 13.50
C GLN A 432 -53.46 33.07 14.19
N ASP A 433 -52.12 33.06 14.21
CA ASP A 433 -51.28 34.16 14.70
C ASP A 433 -51.72 35.50 14.10
N ARG A 434 -51.81 35.58 12.76
CA ARG A 434 -52.30 36.78 12.05
C ARG A 434 -53.69 37.23 12.49
N ARG A 435 -54.61 36.30 12.76
CA ARG A 435 -55.98 36.66 13.18
C ARG A 435 -56.01 37.19 14.60
N ASP A 436 -55.28 36.57 15.52
CA ASP A 436 -55.22 37.00 16.91
C ASP A 436 -54.46 38.31 17.05
N TRP A 437 -53.41 38.51 16.24
CA TRP A 437 -52.78 39.82 16.06
C TRP A 437 -53.79 40.87 15.59
N ALA A 438 -54.56 40.60 14.53
CA ALA A 438 -55.55 41.55 14.00
C ALA A 438 -56.60 41.94 15.06
N LYS A 439 -57.05 41.00 15.90
CA LYS A 439 -57.95 41.29 17.04
C LYS A 439 -57.27 42.17 18.08
N ALA A 440 -56.02 41.88 18.45
CA ALA A 440 -55.27 42.67 19.42
C ALA A 440 -55.01 44.10 18.91
N ALA A 441 -54.64 44.24 17.64
CA ALA A 441 -54.45 45.52 16.95
C ALA A 441 -55.76 46.33 16.86
N GLN A 442 -56.90 45.67 16.62
CA GLN A 442 -58.22 46.33 16.59
C GLN A 442 -58.64 46.84 17.98
N ALA A 443 -58.42 46.05 19.03
CA ALA A 443 -58.73 46.47 20.41
C ALA A 443 -57.79 47.58 20.89
N ASN A 444 -56.52 47.55 20.46
CA ASN A 444 -55.47 48.52 20.75
C ASN A 444 -55.34 48.87 22.25
N THR A 445 -55.32 47.84 23.10
CA THR A 445 -55.10 48.00 24.55
C THR A 445 -53.89 47.19 25.00
N THR A 446 -53.23 47.63 26.07
CA THR A 446 -52.11 46.91 26.68
C THR A 446 -52.48 45.47 27.06
N SER A 447 -53.70 45.24 27.54
CA SER A 447 -54.18 43.90 27.90
C SER A 447 -54.26 42.98 26.68
N ALA A 448 -54.83 43.45 25.57
CA ALA A 448 -55.00 42.64 24.36
C ALA A 448 -53.65 42.23 23.75
N TYR A 449 -52.68 43.14 23.70
CA TYR A 449 -51.33 42.81 23.22
C TYR A 449 -50.57 41.87 24.16
N ARG A 450 -50.75 41.98 25.49
CA ARG A 450 -50.15 41.03 26.45
C ARG A 450 -50.73 39.62 26.30
N THR A 451 -52.05 39.51 26.10
CA THR A 451 -52.70 38.23 25.80
C THR A 451 -52.16 37.64 24.50
N TYR A 452 -52.05 38.44 23.44
CA TYR A 452 -51.40 37.99 22.20
C TYR A 452 -49.97 37.48 22.41
N LEU A 453 -49.14 38.19 23.18
CA LEU A 453 -47.76 37.76 23.49
C LEU A 453 -47.69 36.49 24.36
N GLN A 454 -48.72 36.22 25.15
CA GLN A 454 -48.83 34.99 25.95
C GLN A 454 -49.23 33.80 25.08
N ASP A 455 -50.21 34.00 24.19
CA ASP A 455 -50.70 32.97 23.28
C ASP A 455 -49.68 32.67 22.16
N TRP A 456 -48.92 33.69 21.74
CA TRP A 456 -47.94 33.65 20.65
C TRP A 456 -46.55 34.18 21.09
N PRO A 457 -45.85 33.47 22.00
CA PRO A 457 -44.58 33.95 22.57
C PRO A 457 -43.44 34.09 21.54
N ASN A 458 -43.52 33.32 20.45
CA ASN A 458 -42.62 33.36 19.30
C ASN A 458 -43.37 33.75 18.00
N GLY A 459 -44.52 34.41 18.09
CA GLY A 459 -45.34 34.82 16.94
C GLY A 459 -44.65 35.89 16.08
N ALA A 460 -45.09 36.01 14.84
CA ALA A 460 -44.52 36.94 13.86
C ALA A 460 -44.65 38.41 14.28
N PHE A 461 -45.68 38.76 15.06
CA PHE A 461 -45.97 40.14 15.48
C PHE A 461 -45.51 40.46 16.91
N ARG A 462 -44.71 39.59 17.53
CA ARG A 462 -44.22 39.76 18.91
C ARG A 462 -43.54 41.12 19.12
N ALA A 463 -42.61 41.49 18.25
CA ALA A 463 -41.87 42.75 18.35
C ALA A 463 -42.79 43.97 18.24
N GLU A 464 -43.77 43.91 17.33
CA GLU A 464 -44.75 44.98 17.13
C GLU A 464 -45.67 45.11 18.35
N ALA A 465 -46.16 44.00 18.92
CA ALA A 465 -46.98 44.00 20.12
C ALA A 465 -46.24 44.63 21.33
N GLN A 466 -44.96 44.31 21.52
CA GLN A 466 -44.13 44.89 22.59
C GLN A 466 -43.98 46.40 22.43
N GLN A 467 -43.77 46.87 21.20
CA GLN A 467 -43.68 48.31 20.91
C GLN A 467 -45.01 49.02 21.19
N ARG A 468 -46.15 48.44 20.79
CA ARG A 468 -47.48 49.00 21.05
C ARG A 468 -47.78 49.12 22.54
N ILE A 469 -47.42 48.11 23.33
CA ILE A 469 -47.54 48.13 24.80
C ILE A 469 -46.76 49.30 25.38
N ALA A 470 -45.49 49.47 25.01
CA ALA A 470 -44.64 50.53 25.54
C ALA A 470 -45.21 51.93 25.24
N LEU A 471 -45.74 52.13 24.02
CA LEU A 471 -46.41 53.39 23.64
C LEU A 471 -47.65 53.66 24.49
N LEU A 472 -48.54 52.67 24.62
CA LEU A 472 -49.77 52.82 25.41
C LEU A 472 -49.50 53.03 26.90
N GLU A 473 -48.49 52.36 27.45
CA GLU A 473 -48.09 52.53 28.86
C GLU A 473 -47.51 53.90 29.14
N HIS A 474 -46.69 54.41 28.22
CA HIS A 474 -46.12 55.75 28.30
C HIS A 474 -47.21 56.84 28.18
N ASP A 475 -48.18 56.67 27.29
CA ASP A 475 -49.31 57.61 27.20
C ASP A 475 -50.19 57.53 28.45
N ALA A 476 -50.44 56.33 28.97
CA ALA A 476 -51.18 56.14 30.22
C ALA A 476 -50.43 56.72 31.44
N SER A 477 -49.11 56.63 31.49
CA SER A 477 -48.32 57.23 32.59
C SER A 477 -48.42 58.74 32.57
N LYS A 478 -48.31 59.39 31.40
CA LYS A 478 -48.51 60.84 31.25
C LYS A 478 -49.86 61.30 31.77
N VAL A 479 -50.93 60.56 31.45
CA VAL A 479 -52.28 60.87 31.94
C VAL A 479 -52.37 60.71 33.46
N ARG A 480 -51.81 59.63 34.03
CA ARG A 480 -51.78 59.43 35.49
C ARG A 480 -51.00 60.53 36.20
N ASP A 481 -49.83 60.90 35.68
CA ASP A 481 -48.97 61.94 36.25
C ASP A 481 -49.67 63.31 36.21
N ALA A 482 -50.39 63.62 35.13
CA ALA A 482 -51.19 64.84 35.02
C ALA A 482 -52.35 64.87 36.03
N VAL A 483 -53.04 63.73 36.26
CA VAL A 483 -54.14 63.64 37.24
C VAL A 483 -53.60 63.76 38.68
N ALA A 484 -52.52 63.05 39.01
CA ALA A 484 -51.90 63.11 40.34
C ALA A 484 -51.39 64.52 40.66
N ALA A 485 -50.65 65.13 39.74
CA ALA A 485 -50.13 66.48 39.93
C ALA A 485 -51.26 67.53 40.03
N ARG A 486 -52.39 67.34 39.34
CA ARG A 486 -53.57 68.20 39.51
C ARG A 486 -54.16 68.10 40.92
N GLN A 487 -54.23 66.90 41.49
CA GLN A 487 -54.72 66.69 42.85
C GLN A 487 -53.76 67.30 43.88
N GLU A 488 -52.45 67.14 43.69
CA GLU A 488 -51.41 67.74 44.54
C GLU A 488 -51.50 69.28 44.51
N GLU A 489 -51.65 69.89 43.33
CA GLU A 489 -51.82 71.34 43.19
C GLU A 489 -53.07 71.88 43.91
N GLN A 490 -54.16 71.11 43.87
CA GLN A 490 -55.38 71.42 44.61
C GLN A 490 -55.19 71.30 46.13
N ALA A 491 -54.49 70.25 46.58
CA ALA A 491 -54.23 70.00 48.00
C ALA A 491 -53.30 71.05 48.63
N MET A 492 -52.36 71.62 47.86
CA MET A 492 -51.50 72.71 48.33
C MET A 492 -52.27 74.01 48.67
N ASN A 493 -53.54 74.12 48.28
CA ASN A 493 -54.41 75.25 48.56
C ASN A 493 -53.74 76.62 48.32
N LEU A 494 -53.00 76.71 47.21
CA LEU A 494 -52.23 77.89 46.86
C LEU A 494 -53.15 79.11 46.76
N ASN A 495 -52.93 80.09 47.63
CA ASN A 495 -53.69 81.34 47.63
C ASN A 495 -53.39 82.15 46.35
N PHE A 496 -54.23 83.16 46.08
CA PHE A 496 -54.11 84.01 44.89
C PHE A 496 -52.70 84.61 44.72
N VAL A 497 -52.10 85.06 45.82
CA VAL A 497 -50.76 85.68 45.81
C VAL A 497 -49.68 84.67 45.43
N ALA A 498 -49.75 83.44 45.95
CA ALA A 498 -48.79 82.37 45.63
C ALA A 498 -48.88 81.93 44.16
N ARG A 499 -50.09 81.87 43.59
CA ARG A 499 -50.29 81.56 42.16
C ARG A 499 -49.73 82.66 41.26
N GLN A 500 -50.02 83.93 41.58
CA GLN A 500 -49.50 85.06 40.84
C GLN A 500 -47.97 85.16 40.91
N LEU A 501 -47.38 84.79 42.06
CA LEU A 501 -45.93 84.72 42.23
C LEU A 501 -45.31 83.63 41.34
N ALA A 502 -45.93 82.44 41.28
CA ALA A 502 -45.48 81.36 40.40
C ALA A 502 -45.51 81.76 38.92
N GLU A 503 -46.59 82.42 38.46
CA GLU A 503 -46.67 82.96 37.09
C GLU A 503 -45.62 84.03 36.81
N ARG A 504 -45.46 85.02 37.70
CA ARG A 504 -44.41 86.04 37.54
C ARG A 504 -43.04 85.40 37.42
N ARG A 505 -42.80 84.30 38.16
CA ARG A 505 -41.51 83.61 38.09
C ARG A 505 -41.31 82.85 36.80
N LEU A 506 -42.33 82.15 36.32
CA LEU A 506 -42.29 81.50 35.01
C LEU A 506 -42.05 82.53 33.89
N ASP A 507 -42.62 83.74 34.00
CA ASP A 507 -42.40 84.84 33.05
C ASP A 507 -40.96 85.38 33.11
N GLN A 508 -40.42 85.61 34.31
CA GLN A 508 -39.01 86.01 34.50
C GLN A 508 -38.01 84.98 33.96
N LEU A 509 -38.35 83.69 34.02
CA LEU A 509 -37.56 82.61 33.42
C LEU A 509 -37.74 82.51 31.89
N GLY A 510 -38.52 83.41 31.27
CA GLY A 510 -38.74 83.45 29.83
C GLY A 510 -39.67 82.35 29.30
N LEU A 511 -40.40 81.66 30.18
CA LEU A 511 -41.23 80.49 29.83
C LEU A 511 -42.64 80.86 29.35
N LYS A 512 -42.95 82.16 29.30
CA LYS A 512 -44.16 82.76 28.71
C LYS A 512 -45.47 82.15 29.24
N PRO A 513 -45.78 82.31 30.54
CA PRO A 513 -47.04 81.83 31.11
C PRO A 513 -48.27 82.61 30.61
N GLY A 514 -48.09 83.80 30.03
CA GLY A 514 -49.20 84.66 29.60
C GLY A 514 -49.42 85.81 30.56
N LYS A 515 -50.68 86.19 30.82
CA LYS A 515 -51.00 87.28 31.76
C LYS A 515 -50.83 86.79 33.20
N VAL A 516 -50.07 87.53 33.99
CA VAL A 516 -49.81 87.21 35.42
C VAL A 516 -50.99 87.67 36.27
N ASP A 517 -52.06 86.88 36.30
CA ASP A 517 -53.34 87.20 36.94
C ASP A 517 -53.77 86.19 38.02
N GLY A 518 -52.93 85.19 38.32
CA GLY A 518 -53.17 84.16 39.32
C GLY A 518 -54.12 83.04 38.86
N ARG A 519 -54.54 83.03 37.58
CA ARG A 519 -55.39 81.99 36.99
C ARG A 519 -54.59 81.13 36.01
N PHE A 520 -54.29 79.90 36.42
CA PHE A 520 -53.50 78.98 35.58
C PHE A 520 -54.30 78.43 34.40
N ASP A 521 -54.24 79.12 33.27
CA ASP A 521 -54.82 78.75 31.97
C ASP A 521 -53.88 77.84 31.15
N GLU A 522 -54.27 77.47 29.92
CA GLU A 522 -53.47 76.60 29.05
C GLU A 522 -52.05 77.13 28.77
N ASN A 523 -51.86 78.45 28.72
CA ASN A 523 -50.55 79.07 28.52
C ASN A 523 -49.69 78.90 29.77
N THR A 524 -50.24 79.16 30.96
CA THR A 524 -49.54 78.92 32.23
C THR A 524 -49.23 77.42 32.39
N ARG A 525 -50.15 76.51 32.04
CA ARG A 525 -49.90 75.05 32.04
C ARG A 525 -48.79 74.64 31.09
N ALA A 526 -48.72 75.24 29.90
CA ALA A 526 -47.65 74.98 28.95
C ALA A 526 -46.30 75.51 29.44
N ALA A 527 -46.28 76.69 30.08
CA ALA A 527 -45.09 77.26 30.70
C ALA A 527 -44.59 76.39 31.87
N ILE A 528 -45.50 75.87 32.70
CA ILE A 528 -45.17 74.90 33.77
C ILE A 528 -44.57 73.62 33.18
N ARG A 529 -45.14 73.06 32.10
CA ARG A 529 -44.56 71.89 31.42
C ARG A 529 -43.15 72.15 30.91
N ARG A 530 -42.92 73.30 30.25
CA ARG A 530 -41.59 73.70 29.78
C ARG A 530 -40.60 73.86 30.95
N TYR A 531 -41.05 74.45 32.05
CA TYR A 531 -40.25 74.57 33.27
C TYR A 531 -39.86 73.18 33.79
N GLN A 532 -40.85 72.30 33.97
CA GLN A 532 -40.64 70.96 34.49
C GLN A 532 -39.69 70.15 33.61
N ASP A 533 -39.90 70.19 32.30
CA ASP A 533 -39.07 69.50 31.30
C ASP A 533 -37.62 70.00 31.34
N SER A 534 -37.41 71.32 31.33
CA SER A 534 -36.07 71.92 31.37
C SER A 534 -35.26 71.61 32.63
N ARG A 535 -35.93 71.20 33.72
CA ARG A 535 -35.32 70.93 35.03
C ARG A 535 -35.35 69.45 35.41
N GLY A 536 -35.75 68.58 34.48
CA GLY A 536 -35.86 67.14 34.72
C GLY A 536 -36.87 66.78 35.82
N LEU A 537 -37.89 67.62 36.00
CA LEU A 537 -39.01 67.37 36.90
C LEU A 537 -40.12 66.59 36.18
N ARG A 538 -41.05 66.02 36.94
CA ARG A 538 -42.25 65.34 36.38
C ARG A 538 -43.04 66.33 35.51
N VAL A 539 -43.07 66.10 34.20
CA VAL A 539 -43.71 67.00 33.22
C VAL A 539 -45.22 66.79 33.19
N SER A 540 -45.92 67.35 34.16
CA SER A 540 -47.38 67.23 34.33
C SER A 540 -48.14 68.48 33.89
N GLY A 541 -47.49 69.64 33.92
CA GLY A 541 -48.12 70.96 33.70
C GLY A 541 -48.87 71.52 34.90
N TYR A 542 -48.83 70.83 36.04
CA TYR A 542 -49.37 71.29 37.31
C TYR A 542 -48.23 71.48 38.31
N LEU A 543 -48.37 72.46 39.20
CA LEU A 543 -47.40 72.69 40.25
C LEU A 543 -47.56 71.60 41.32
N ASP A 544 -46.49 70.88 41.63
CA ASP A 544 -46.35 70.08 42.84
C ASP A 544 -45.39 70.77 43.83
N GLU A 545 -45.28 70.27 45.06
CA GLU A 545 -44.46 70.90 46.11
C GLU A 545 -43.00 71.05 45.65
N GLN A 546 -42.46 70.04 44.97
CA GLN A 546 -41.10 70.07 44.42
C GLN A 546 -40.95 71.14 43.32
N THR A 547 -41.93 71.25 42.42
CA THR A 547 -41.97 72.26 41.36
C THR A 547 -42.07 73.65 41.97
N VAL A 548 -42.90 73.87 42.99
CA VAL A 548 -43.04 75.18 43.66
C VAL A 548 -41.74 75.56 44.37
N VAL A 549 -41.18 74.67 45.20
CA VAL A 549 -39.94 74.94 45.93
C VAL A 549 -38.80 75.26 44.97
N ARG A 550 -38.66 74.48 43.89
CA ARG A 550 -37.60 74.70 42.90
C ARG A 550 -37.83 75.96 42.07
N LEU A 551 -39.08 76.24 41.68
CA LEU A 551 -39.43 77.47 40.96
C LEU A 551 -39.12 78.71 41.81
N LEU A 552 -39.41 78.66 43.11
CA LEU A 552 -39.12 79.72 44.07
C LEU A 552 -37.62 79.83 44.42
N ALA A 553 -36.87 78.74 44.40
CA ALA A 553 -35.42 78.73 44.64
C ALA A 553 -34.64 79.25 43.42
N ASP A 554 -34.98 78.79 42.21
CA ASP A 554 -34.44 79.32 40.96
C ASP A 554 -34.76 80.82 40.81
N GLY A 555 -35.87 81.24 41.44
CA GLY A 555 -36.19 82.57 42.01
C GLY A 555 -35.04 83.51 42.33
N ILE A 556 -34.26 83.03 43.30
CA ILE A 556 -33.41 83.86 44.13
C ILE A 556 -31.99 83.88 43.57
N ILE A 557 -31.58 82.80 42.88
CA ILE A 557 -30.22 82.62 42.37
C ILE A 557 -30.02 83.31 40.99
N GLY A 558 -31.10 83.65 40.29
CA GLY A 558 -31.04 84.28 38.96
C GLY A 558 -30.84 85.80 38.92
N LEU A 559 -30.59 86.48 40.05
CA LEU A 559 -30.42 87.94 40.11
C LEU A 559 -28.96 88.42 40.03
N ASP A 560 -27.99 87.53 39.79
CA ASP A 560 -26.56 87.86 39.85
C ASP A 560 -25.76 87.53 38.56
N ARG A 561 -26.43 87.48 37.41
CA ARG A 561 -25.75 87.39 36.11
C ARG A 561 -26.40 88.31 35.08
N ASP A 562 -26.03 89.58 35.13
CA ASP A 562 -25.80 90.37 33.92
C ASP A 562 -24.44 89.98 33.32
#